data_AF-A0A285RFS5-F1
#
_entry.id   AF-A0A285RFS5-F1
#
_cell.length_a   1.000
_cell.length_b   1.000
_cell.length_c   1.000
_cell.angle_alpha   90.00
_cell.angle_beta   90.00
_cell.angle_gamma   90.00
#
_symmetry.space_group_name_H-M   'P 1'
#
loop_
_entity.id
_entity.type
_entity.pdbx_description
1 polymer ?
#
loop_
_entity_poly.entity_id
_entity_poly.type
_entity_poly.pdbx_seq_one_letter_code
_entity_poly.pdbx_strand_id
1 'polypeptide(L)'
;MVGAPHETQDEPRIGPNAILQTIGVLDRHLGRAERDRIMKLAGVPVPPADSGMLPESQCFAVHQALRVDQGEEAEGLLWLSGLATGDYILANRIPGFAKTLIKLLPPALGARLLAGAITKHAWTFVGSGQFRVEGFKPLTFRIDGNPLRAESADHPSCHWHAAVFQRLFSTLVWPDCTVEEISCASVGPGPCRFVLNPQGGAQSQLAPVHSG
;
A
#
# COMPACT_ATOMS: atom_id res chain seq x y z
N MET A 1 31.81 -0.48 25.23
CA MET A 1 30.54 0.19 25.55
C MET A 1 29.87 0.54 24.25
N VAL A 2 28.88 -0.25 23.83
CA VAL A 2 28.11 0.01 22.61
C VAL A 2 27.07 1.05 22.98
N GLY A 3 27.18 2.25 22.41
CA GLY A 3 26.20 3.31 22.61
C GLY A 3 24.83 2.86 22.10
N ALA A 4 23.79 3.13 22.89
CA ALA A 4 22.41 2.95 22.43
C ALA A 4 22.20 3.73 21.12
N PRO A 5 21.45 3.18 20.14
CA PRO A 5 21.09 3.94 18.96
C PRO A 5 20.36 5.19 19.42
N HIS A 6 20.84 6.34 18.99
CA HIS A 6 20.18 7.61 19.20
C HIS A 6 18.85 7.51 18.43
N GLU A 7 17.71 7.40 19.12
CA GLU A 7 16.41 7.69 18.52
C GLU A 7 16.48 9.13 18.05
N THR A 8 16.78 9.33 16.77
CA THR A 8 16.73 10.65 16.16
C THR A 8 15.28 11.11 16.21
N GLN A 9 15.01 12.13 17.03
CA GLN A 9 13.68 12.70 17.30
C GLN A 9 12.94 13.23 16.04
N ASP A 10 13.55 13.16 14.85
CA ASP A 10 13.02 13.63 13.57
C ASP A 10 12.71 12.52 12.55
N GLU A 11 12.80 11.23 12.91
CA GLU A 11 12.50 10.16 11.95
C GLU A 11 10.98 10.09 11.63
N PRO A 12 10.58 10.13 10.34
CA PRO A 12 9.19 9.96 9.96
C PRO A 12 8.58 8.66 10.45
N ARG A 13 7.26 8.69 10.69
CA ARG A 13 6.50 7.59 11.27
C ARG A 13 5.40 7.14 10.32
N ILE A 14 5.20 5.83 10.20
CA ILE A 14 4.14 5.21 9.40
C ILE A 14 3.32 4.22 10.24
N GLY A 15 2.07 3.98 9.85
CA GLY A 15 1.18 3.09 10.58
C GLY A 15 1.73 1.66 10.63
N PRO A 16 1.50 0.93 11.73
CA PRO A 16 2.12 -0.38 11.94
C PRO A 16 1.69 -1.43 10.92
N ASN A 17 0.51 -1.27 10.31
CA ASN A 17 0.03 -2.17 9.27
C ASN A 17 0.82 -2.08 7.96
N ALA A 18 1.75 -1.13 7.81
CA ALA A 18 2.76 -1.16 6.77
C ALA A 18 3.58 -2.48 6.79
N ILE A 19 3.73 -3.11 7.97
CA ILE A 19 4.44 -4.40 8.10
C ILE A 19 3.73 -5.46 8.96
N LEU A 20 2.79 -5.11 9.87
CA LEU A 20 2.14 -6.11 10.72
C LEU A 20 1.37 -7.18 9.92
N GLN A 21 0.63 -6.76 8.89
CA GLN A 21 -0.09 -7.72 8.05
C GLN A 21 0.86 -8.49 7.13
N THR A 22 1.96 -7.86 6.71
CA THR A 22 3.05 -8.54 6.00
C THR A 22 3.63 -9.67 6.84
N ILE A 23 3.92 -9.45 8.11
CA ILE A 23 4.42 -10.49 9.03
C ILE A 23 3.42 -11.66 9.11
N GLY A 24 2.12 -11.38 9.22
CA GLY A 24 1.09 -12.41 9.22
C GLY A 24 1.00 -13.20 7.90
N VAL A 25 1.28 -12.56 6.76
CA VAL A 25 1.38 -13.23 5.45
C VAL A 25 2.63 -14.12 5.40
N LEU A 26 3.80 -13.61 5.81
CA LEU A 26 5.03 -14.41 5.84
C LEU A 26 4.88 -15.64 6.76
N ASP A 27 4.29 -15.47 7.94
CA ASP A 27 4.01 -16.58 8.86
C ASP A 27 3.15 -17.67 8.21
N ARG A 28 2.16 -17.30 7.39
CA ARG A 28 1.24 -18.26 6.74
C ARG A 28 1.81 -18.92 5.49
N HIS A 29 2.55 -18.17 4.68
CA HIS A 29 2.98 -18.62 3.35
C HIS A 29 4.39 -19.20 3.34
N LEU A 30 5.27 -18.69 4.20
CA LEU A 30 6.68 -19.10 4.25
C LEU A 30 7.04 -19.80 5.58
N GLY A 31 6.26 -19.54 6.64
CA GLY A 31 6.52 -20.03 7.98
C GLY A 31 7.39 -19.08 8.81
N ARG A 32 7.35 -19.27 10.13
CA ARG A 32 7.98 -18.36 11.11
C ARG A 32 9.51 -18.24 10.94
N ALA A 33 10.19 -19.33 10.61
CA ALA A 33 11.64 -19.33 10.46
C ALA A 33 12.07 -18.40 9.31
N GLU A 34 11.33 -18.41 8.21
CA GLU A 34 11.60 -17.56 7.06
C GLU A 34 11.22 -16.11 7.32
N ARG A 35 10.07 -15.88 7.98
CA ARG A 35 9.71 -14.55 8.50
C ARG A 35 10.84 -13.98 9.36
N ASP A 36 11.36 -14.74 10.32
CA ASP A 36 12.44 -14.29 11.20
C ASP A 36 13.73 -13.98 10.42
N ARG A 37 14.03 -14.76 9.37
CA ARG A 37 15.17 -14.49 8.46
C ARG A 37 15.02 -13.15 7.74
N ILE A 38 13.85 -12.88 7.16
CA ILE A 38 13.56 -11.61 6.47
C ILE A 38 13.63 -10.42 7.43
N MET A 39 13.05 -10.54 8.63
CA MET A 39 13.10 -9.49 9.66
C MET A 39 14.55 -9.23 10.13
N LYS A 40 15.35 -10.28 10.28
CA LYS A 40 16.78 -10.17 10.58
C LYS A 40 17.56 -9.49 9.45
N LEU A 41 17.28 -9.84 8.19
CA LEU A 41 17.88 -9.19 7.02
C LEU A 41 17.54 -7.69 6.97
N ALA A 42 16.32 -7.33 7.34
CA ALA A 42 15.89 -5.93 7.47
C ALA A 42 16.55 -5.20 8.65
N GLY A 43 17.17 -5.92 9.60
CA GLY A 43 17.66 -5.35 10.85
C GLY A 43 16.52 -4.89 11.78
N VAL A 44 15.31 -5.42 11.62
CA VAL A 44 14.11 -4.99 12.35
C VAL A 44 13.62 -6.14 13.24
N PRO A 45 13.47 -5.95 14.56
CA PRO A 45 12.83 -6.96 15.40
C PRO A 45 11.36 -7.13 15.02
N VAL A 46 10.79 -8.31 15.23
CA VAL A 46 9.35 -8.52 15.00
C VAL A 46 8.55 -7.60 15.95
N PRO A 47 7.81 -6.60 15.44
CA PRO A 47 7.00 -5.73 16.28
C PRO A 47 5.85 -6.49 16.92
N PRO A 48 5.45 -6.15 18.16
CA PRO A 48 4.26 -6.71 18.78
C PRO A 48 2.98 -6.26 18.05
N ALA A 49 1.90 -7.02 18.18
CA ALA A 49 0.65 -6.79 17.44
C ALA A 49 -0.06 -5.47 17.81
N ASP A 50 0.20 -4.95 19.02
CA ASP A 50 -0.35 -3.69 19.54
C ASP A 50 0.60 -2.49 19.34
N SER A 51 1.63 -2.65 18.50
CA SER A 51 2.56 -1.57 18.15
C SER A 51 1.81 -0.31 17.71
N GLY A 52 2.27 0.84 18.21
CA GLY A 52 1.86 2.14 17.70
C GLY A 52 2.44 2.41 16.31
N MET A 53 2.54 3.69 15.95
CA MET A 53 3.27 4.09 14.74
C MET A 53 4.70 3.53 14.77
N LEU A 54 5.22 3.09 13.63
CA LEU A 54 6.57 2.54 13.51
C LEU A 54 7.48 3.54 12.77
N PRO A 55 8.80 3.49 13.01
CA PRO A 55 9.77 4.21 12.19
C PRO A 55 9.61 3.83 10.71
N GLU A 56 9.54 4.84 9.85
CA GLU A 56 9.34 4.65 8.41
C GLU A 56 10.47 3.85 7.78
N SER A 57 11.71 4.08 8.22
CA SER A 57 12.88 3.36 7.70
C SER A 57 12.81 1.86 7.99
N GLN A 58 12.24 1.45 9.13
CA GLN A 58 12.07 0.04 9.47
C GLN A 58 11.04 -0.63 8.56
N CYS A 59 9.93 0.06 8.27
CA CYS A 59 8.93 -0.46 7.35
C CYS A 59 9.48 -0.59 5.92
N PHE A 60 10.22 0.42 5.46
CA PHE A 60 10.96 0.36 4.20
C PHE A 60 11.94 -0.82 4.18
N ALA A 61 12.77 -0.96 5.22
CA ALA A 61 13.78 -2.02 5.31
C ALA A 61 13.17 -3.43 5.25
N VAL A 62 12.00 -3.65 5.86
CA VAL A 62 11.30 -4.94 5.78
C VAL A 62 10.79 -5.23 4.36
N HIS A 63 10.23 -4.23 3.67
CA HIS A 63 9.81 -4.40 2.27
C HIS A 63 10.99 -4.65 1.34
N GLN A 64 12.13 -3.96 1.58
CA GLN A 64 13.38 -4.17 0.86
C GLN A 64 13.95 -5.57 1.10
N ALA A 65 14.05 -5.99 2.36
CA ALA A 65 14.52 -7.31 2.73
C ALA A 65 13.66 -8.40 2.09
N LEU A 66 12.34 -8.25 2.09
CA LEU A 66 11.43 -9.18 1.43
C LEU A 66 11.74 -9.31 -0.08
N ARG A 67 11.94 -8.18 -0.78
CA ARG A 67 12.31 -8.18 -2.21
C ARG A 67 13.66 -8.86 -2.47
N VAL A 68 14.67 -8.54 -1.67
CA VAL A 68 16.01 -9.14 -1.79
C VAL A 68 15.97 -10.64 -1.52
N ASP A 69 15.20 -11.05 -0.53
CA ASP A 69 15.20 -12.42 -0.03
C ASP A 69 14.37 -13.38 -0.88
N GLN A 70 13.24 -12.92 -1.42
CA GLN A 70 12.27 -13.74 -2.16
C GLN A 70 12.32 -13.53 -3.69
N GLY A 71 13.04 -12.52 -4.18
CA GLY A 71 13.12 -12.22 -5.61
C GLY A 71 11.73 -11.98 -6.23
N GLU A 72 11.42 -12.68 -7.32
CA GLU A 72 10.14 -12.55 -8.04
C GLU A 72 8.91 -12.86 -7.17
N GLU A 73 9.01 -13.79 -6.21
CA GLU A 73 7.90 -14.16 -5.32
C GLU A 73 7.51 -13.03 -4.36
N ALA A 74 8.38 -12.03 -4.16
CA ALA A 74 8.11 -10.89 -3.30
C ALA A 74 6.88 -10.09 -3.75
N GLU A 75 6.61 -10.01 -5.05
CA GLU A 75 5.46 -9.27 -5.58
C GLU A 75 4.14 -9.87 -5.10
N GLY A 76 4.00 -11.20 -5.22
CA GLY A 76 2.83 -11.93 -4.74
C GLY A 76 2.65 -11.80 -3.23
N LEU A 77 3.75 -11.88 -2.46
CA LEU A 77 3.71 -11.71 -1.01
C LEU A 77 3.33 -10.28 -0.60
N LEU A 78 3.86 -9.26 -1.27
CA LEU A 78 3.51 -7.86 -1.04
C LEU A 78 2.05 -7.57 -1.42
N TRP A 79 1.57 -8.17 -2.51
CA TRP A 79 0.17 -8.09 -2.91
C TRP A 79 -0.75 -8.69 -1.84
N LEU A 80 -0.47 -9.93 -1.39
CA LEU A 80 -1.22 -10.59 -0.31
C LEU A 80 -1.18 -9.77 0.98
N SER A 81 -0.05 -9.15 1.29
CA SER A 81 0.14 -8.27 2.45
C SER A 81 -0.72 -7.01 2.37
N GLY A 82 -0.84 -6.43 1.18
CA GLY A 82 -1.72 -5.30 0.93
C GLY A 82 -3.20 -5.68 1.02
N LEU A 83 -3.61 -6.85 0.50
CA LEU A 83 -4.97 -7.37 0.68
C LEU A 83 -5.30 -7.59 2.17
N ALA A 84 -4.40 -8.21 2.92
CA ALA A 84 -4.55 -8.42 4.36
C ALA A 84 -4.64 -7.09 5.13
N THR A 85 -3.88 -6.07 4.70
CA THR A 85 -4.01 -4.70 5.21
C THR A 85 -5.38 -4.09 4.89
N GLY A 86 -5.87 -4.26 3.67
CA GLY A 86 -7.22 -3.84 3.29
C GLY A 86 -8.29 -4.48 4.18
N ASP A 87 -8.18 -5.79 4.44
CA ASP A 87 -9.07 -6.52 5.34
C ASP A 87 -9.01 -5.99 6.78
N TYR A 88 -7.81 -5.73 7.28
CA TYR A 88 -7.64 -5.10 8.58
C TYR A 88 -8.31 -3.73 8.65
N ILE A 89 -8.12 -2.87 7.65
CA ILE A 89 -8.71 -1.52 7.60
C ILE A 89 -10.24 -1.62 7.57
N LEU A 90 -10.78 -2.51 6.73
CA LEU A 90 -12.20 -2.77 6.68
C LEU A 90 -12.69 -3.20 8.07
N ALA A 91 -12.11 -4.21 8.69
CA ALA A 91 -12.57 -4.73 9.97
C ALA A 91 -12.45 -3.72 11.13
N ASN A 92 -11.36 -2.95 11.18
CA ASN A 92 -10.96 -2.24 12.41
C ASN A 92 -10.93 -0.71 12.29
N ARG A 93 -10.92 -0.15 11.07
CA ARG A 93 -10.71 1.30 10.87
C ARG A 93 -11.87 2.00 10.18
N ILE A 94 -12.71 1.28 9.44
CA ILE A 94 -13.90 1.83 8.80
C ILE A 94 -15.13 1.39 9.63
N PRO A 95 -15.88 2.31 10.27
CA PRO A 95 -17.07 1.96 11.03
C PRO A 95 -18.15 1.27 10.18
N GLY A 96 -18.93 0.36 10.77
CA GLY A 96 -19.96 -0.41 10.05
C GLY A 96 -21.01 0.46 9.34
N PHE A 97 -21.45 1.55 9.99
CA PHE A 97 -22.38 2.50 9.36
C PHE A 97 -21.76 3.21 8.15
N ALA A 98 -20.46 3.52 8.19
CA ALA A 98 -19.76 4.18 7.09
C ALA A 98 -19.63 3.23 5.89
N LYS A 99 -19.31 1.94 6.12
CA LYS A 99 -19.32 0.92 5.06
C LYS A 99 -20.69 0.82 4.39
N THR A 100 -21.74 0.79 5.20
CA THR A 100 -23.13 0.67 4.72
C THR A 100 -23.49 1.88 3.87
N LEU A 101 -23.18 3.09 4.34
CA LEU A 101 -23.41 4.32 3.59
C LEU A 101 -22.68 4.31 2.24
N ILE A 102 -21.39 3.95 2.21
CA ILE A 102 -20.60 3.90 0.97
C ILE A 102 -21.23 2.92 -0.03
N LYS A 103 -21.65 1.73 0.43
CA LYS A 103 -22.26 0.69 -0.40
C LYS A 103 -23.63 1.07 -0.97
N LEU A 104 -24.39 1.94 -0.29
CA LEU A 104 -25.71 2.39 -0.74
C LEU A 104 -25.65 3.56 -1.73
N LEU A 105 -24.53 4.28 -1.77
CA LEU A 105 -24.35 5.39 -2.69
C LEU A 105 -24.17 4.88 -4.13
N PRO A 106 -24.59 5.68 -5.14
CA PRO A 106 -24.16 5.46 -6.51
C PRO A 106 -22.62 5.32 -6.58
N PRO A 107 -22.07 4.39 -7.38
CA PRO A 107 -20.65 4.03 -7.27
C PRO A 107 -19.68 5.21 -7.42
N ALA A 108 -19.98 6.18 -8.28
CA ALA A 108 -19.17 7.40 -8.41
C ALA A 108 -19.13 8.25 -7.13
N LEU A 109 -20.24 8.34 -6.38
CA LEU A 109 -20.30 9.06 -5.11
C LEU A 109 -19.65 8.25 -3.98
N GLY A 110 -19.86 6.94 -3.94
CA GLY A 110 -19.18 6.04 -3.01
C GLY A 110 -17.66 6.10 -3.18
N ALA A 111 -17.18 6.11 -4.42
CA ALA A 111 -15.77 6.27 -4.77
C ALA A 111 -15.19 7.60 -4.27
N ARG A 112 -15.90 8.72 -4.50
CA ARG A 112 -15.48 10.04 -4.02
C ARG A 112 -15.41 10.11 -2.50
N LEU A 113 -16.42 9.56 -1.82
CA LEU A 113 -16.48 9.52 -0.37
C LEU A 113 -15.33 8.69 0.20
N LEU A 114 -15.11 7.47 -0.31
CA LEU A 114 -14.04 6.59 0.12
C LEU A 114 -12.65 7.19 -0.17
N ALA A 115 -12.43 7.72 -1.37
CA ALA A 115 -11.19 8.41 -1.73
C ALA A 115 -10.91 9.60 -0.80
N GLY A 116 -11.93 10.41 -0.48
CA GLY A 116 -11.81 11.51 0.46
C GLY A 116 -11.46 11.07 1.88
N ALA A 117 -12.01 9.94 2.35
CA ALA A 117 -11.64 9.35 3.63
C ALA A 117 -10.19 8.82 3.62
N ILE A 118 -9.77 8.14 2.55
CA ILE A 118 -8.39 7.67 2.37
C ILE A 118 -7.41 8.84 2.43
N THR A 119 -7.68 9.94 1.71
CA THR A 119 -6.84 11.14 1.74
C THR A 119 -6.63 11.67 3.16
N LYS A 120 -7.67 11.70 4.01
CA LYS A 120 -7.58 12.18 5.40
C LYS A 120 -6.73 11.28 6.31
N HIS A 121 -6.65 9.99 5.98
CA HIS A 121 -5.91 9.00 6.78
C HIS A 121 -4.60 8.55 6.13
N ALA A 122 -4.20 9.20 5.04
CA ALA A 122 -3.11 8.74 4.20
C ALA A 122 -1.76 8.63 4.92
N TRP A 123 -1.49 9.53 5.86
CA TRP A 123 -0.28 9.51 6.70
C TRP A 123 -0.01 8.14 7.35
N THR A 124 -1.05 7.34 7.60
CA THR A 124 -0.90 5.99 8.18
C THR A 124 -0.27 4.96 7.24
N PHE A 125 -0.22 5.21 5.92
CA PHE A 125 0.33 4.29 4.93
C PHE A 125 1.22 4.94 3.87
N VAL A 126 1.33 6.27 3.86
CA VAL A 126 2.35 6.98 3.07
C VAL A 126 3.37 7.72 3.93
N GLY A 127 3.26 7.67 5.27
CA GLY A 127 4.26 8.24 6.18
C GLY A 127 4.60 9.70 5.85
N SER A 128 5.87 9.98 5.55
CA SER A 128 6.39 11.27 5.11
C SER A 128 5.94 11.70 3.70
N GLY A 129 5.49 10.76 2.88
CA GLY A 129 5.00 10.98 1.52
C GLY A 129 3.66 11.71 1.47
N GLN A 130 3.27 12.13 0.27
CA GLN A 130 2.02 12.86 0.03
C GLN A 130 1.07 12.06 -0.85
N PHE A 131 -0.13 11.80 -0.35
CA PHE A 131 -1.20 11.17 -1.11
C PHE A 131 -2.15 12.22 -1.70
N ARG A 132 -2.52 12.05 -2.97
CA ARG A 132 -3.50 12.90 -3.67
C ARG A 132 -4.41 12.07 -4.55
N VAL A 133 -5.64 12.56 -4.73
CA VAL A 133 -6.52 12.09 -5.81
C VAL A 133 -6.29 13.01 -7.01
N GLU A 134 -5.66 12.51 -8.06
CA GLU A 134 -5.38 13.28 -9.29
C GLU A 134 -6.60 13.39 -10.20
N GLY A 135 -7.50 12.39 -10.17
CA GLY A 135 -8.68 12.36 -11.04
C GLY A 135 -9.77 11.43 -10.53
N PHE A 136 -10.97 11.57 -11.10
CA PHE A 136 -12.13 10.69 -10.85
C PHE A 136 -12.69 10.03 -12.13
N LYS A 137 -12.11 10.33 -13.29
CA LYS A 137 -12.47 9.77 -14.61
C LYS A 137 -11.21 9.61 -15.49
N PRO A 138 -10.42 8.52 -15.31
CA PRO A 138 -10.59 7.48 -14.30
C PRO A 138 -10.21 7.95 -12.89
N LEU A 139 -10.56 7.16 -11.87
CA LEU A 139 -10.12 7.44 -10.50
C LEU A 139 -8.63 7.13 -10.40
N THR A 140 -7.84 8.16 -10.12
CA THR A 140 -6.37 8.06 -10.09
C THR A 140 -5.83 8.57 -8.77
N PHE A 141 -5.05 7.73 -8.09
CA PHE A 141 -4.31 8.09 -6.90
C PHE A 141 -2.85 8.36 -7.24
N ARG A 142 -2.25 9.30 -6.51
CA ARG A 142 -0.85 9.69 -6.63
C ARG A 142 -0.21 9.65 -5.25
N ILE A 143 0.99 9.09 -5.17
CA ILE A 143 1.85 9.14 -4.00
C ILE A 143 3.18 9.78 -4.39
N ASP A 144 3.47 10.98 -3.90
CA ASP A 144 4.78 11.60 -3.98
C ASP A 144 5.64 11.13 -2.80
N GLY A 145 6.89 10.75 -3.07
CA GLY A 145 7.81 10.30 -2.02
C GLY A 145 7.36 9.02 -1.31
N ASN A 146 6.83 8.03 -2.04
CA ASN A 146 6.33 6.78 -1.46
C ASN A 146 7.41 6.10 -0.61
N PRO A 147 7.23 5.96 0.71
CA PRO A 147 8.27 5.43 1.58
C PRO A 147 8.46 3.92 1.50
N LEU A 148 7.49 3.17 0.94
CA LEU A 148 7.57 1.70 0.84
C LEU A 148 7.99 1.21 -0.56
N ARG A 149 8.25 2.14 -1.48
CA ARG A 149 8.70 1.84 -2.85
C ARG A 149 9.99 1.02 -2.83
N ALA A 150 10.26 0.25 -3.88
CA ALA A 150 11.56 -0.37 -4.06
C ALA A 150 12.66 0.68 -4.27
N GLU A 151 13.91 0.39 -3.89
CA GLU A 151 15.06 1.25 -4.22
C GLU A 151 15.20 1.47 -5.73
N SER A 152 15.02 0.40 -6.49
CA SER A 152 15.02 0.38 -7.95
C SER A 152 14.17 -0.79 -8.43
N ALA A 153 13.53 -0.66 -9.59
CA ALA A 153 12.78 -1.72 -10.24
C ALA A 153 12.71 -1.48 -11.75
N ASP A 154 12.61 -2.54 -12.54
CA ASP A 154 12.46 -2.44 -14.01
C ASP A 154 11.01 -2.22 -14.44
N HIS A 155 10.06 -2.41 -13.52
CA HIS A 155 8.63 -2.14 -13.70
C HIS A 155 7.99 -1.67 -12.38
N PRO A 156 6.73 -1.18 -12.42
CA PRO A 156 6.02 -0.76 -11.21
C PRO A 156 6.02 -1.84 -10.13
N SER A 157 6.31 -1.46 -8.89
CA SER A 157 6.63 -2.39 -7.78
C SER A 157 5.89 -2.09 -6.48
N CYS A 158 4.97 -1.11 -6.45
CA CYS A 158 4.21 -0.75 -5.25
C CYS A 158 2.98 -1.65 -5.06
N HIS A 159 3.15 -2.96 -5.21
CA HIS A 159 2.07 -3.96 -5.17
C HIS A 159 1.27 -3.93 -3.87
N TRP A 160 1.91 -3.61 -2.75
CA TRP A 160 1.26 -3.46 -1.46
C TRP A 160 0.19 -2.36 -1.49
N HIS A 161 0.52 -1.16 -2.02
CA HIS A 161 -0.44 -0.06 -2.12
C HIS A 161 -1.57 -0.37 -3.09
N ALA A 162 -1.23 -0.91 -4.27
CA ALA A 162 -2.22 -1.31 -5.28
C ALA A 162 -3.23 -2.31 -4.70
N ALA A 163 -2.76 -3.33 -3.97
CA ALA A 163 -3.61 -4.32 -3.31
C ALA A 163 -4.48 -3.73 -2.20
N VAL A 164 -3.95 -2.82 -1.37
CA VAL A 164 -4.76 -2.12 -0.35
C VAL A 164 -5.90 -1.37 -1.02
N PHE A 165 -5.60 -0.56 -2.05
CA PHE A 165 -6.63 0.21 -2.77
C PHE A 165 -7.64 -0.72 -3.44
N GLN A 166 -7.16 -1.76 -4.12
CA GLN A 166 -8.03 -2.74 -4.77
C GLN A 166 -8.98 -3.37 -3.75
N ARG A 167 -8.47 -3.80 -2.59
CA ARG A 167 -9.30 -4.46 -1.59
C ARG A 167 -10.40 -3.55 -1.04
N LEU A 168 -10.08 -2.29 -0.76
CA LEU A 168 -11.04 -1.32 -0.24
C LEU A 168 -12.14 -1.02 -1.27
N PHE A 169 -11.75 -0.73 -2.52
CA PHE A 169 -12.70 -0.36 -3.57
C PHE A 169 -13.51 -1.55 -4.10
N SER A 170 -12.91 -2.73 -4.21
CA SER A 170 -13.63 -3.97 -4.53
C SER A 170 -14.68 -4.34 -3.48
N THR A 171 -14.39 -4.07 -2.21
CA THR A 171 -15.32 -4.42 -1.12
C THR A 171 -16.45 -3.42 -0.94
N LEU A 172 -16.20 -2.12 -1.18
CA LEU A 172 -17.12 -1.05 -0.81
C LEU A 172 -17.79 -0.34 -1.99
N VAL A 173 -17.22 -0.40 -3.19
CA VAL A 173 -17.64 0.45 -4.32
C VAL A 173 -17.94 -0.35 -5.59
N TRP A 174 -16.95 -1.08 -6.11
CA TRP A 174 -17.04 -1.80 -7.39
C TRP A 174 -16.51 -3.22 -7.24
N PRO A 175 -17.36 -4.27 -7.16
CA PRO A 175 -16.91 -5.65 -6.89
C PRO A 175 -15.74 -6.13 -7.76
N ASP A 176 -15.74 -5.75 -9.03
CA ASP A 176 -14.72 -6.13 -10.01
C ASP A 176 -13.66 -5.05 -10.24
N CYS A 177 -13.40 -4.20 -9.23
CA CYS A 177 -12.34 -3.20 -9.30
C CYS A 177 -10.96 -3.87 -9.39
N THR A 178 -10.17 -3.48 -10.37
CA THR A 178 -8.72 -3.72 -10.40
C THR A 178 -7.96 -2.41 -10.19
N VAL A 179 -6.70 -2.50 -9.76
CA VAL A 179 -5.82 -1.34 -9.59
C VAL A 179 -4.50 -1.58 -10.31
N GLU A 180 -4.15 -0.64 -11.18
CA GLU A 180 -2.92 -0.68 -11.96
C GLU A 180 -2.00 0.48 -11.53
N GLU A 181 -0.74 0.18 -11.21
CA GLU A 181 0.27 1.22 -11.02
C GLU A 181 0.85 1.61 -12.39
N ILE A 182 0.46 2.77 -12.92
CA ILE A 182 0.82 3.24 -14.27
C ILE A 182 2.13 4.04 -14.30
N SER A 183 2.68 4.37 -13.13
CA SER A 183 3.93 5.11 -12.97
C SER A 183 4.49 4.81 -11.58
N CYS A 184 5.79 4.60 -11.45
CA CYS A 184 6.42 4.19 -10.20
C CYS A 184 7.74 4.94 -9.98
N ALA A 185 7.91 5.48 -8.78
CA ALA A 185 9.14 6.18 -8.36
C ALA A 185 10.38 5.27 -8.29
N SER A 186 10.21 3.95 -8.31
CA SER A 186 11.30 2.97 -8.36
C SER A 186 11.79 2.69 -9.78
N VAL A 187 11.00 3.02 -10.80
CA VAL A 187 11.35 2.82 -12.23
C VAL A 187 11.99 4.07 -12.82
N GLY A 188 11.55 5.25 -12.37
CA GLY A 188 12.06 6.51 -12.88
C GLY A 188 11.64 7.70 -12.03
N PRO A 189 12.10 8.92 -12.39
CA PRO A 189 11.78 10.12 -11.65
C PRO A 189 10.27 10.42 -11.76
N GLY A 190 9.60 10.54 -10.61
CA GLY A 190 8.19 10.88 -10.55
C GLY A 190 7.46 10.25 -9.37
N PRO A 191 6.14 10.50 -9.24
CA PRO A 191 5.32 9.88 -8.22
C PRO A 191 4.88 8.48 -8.62
N CYS A 192 4.46 7.69 -7.64
CA CYS A 192 3.69 6.47 -7.89
C CYS A 192 2.24 6.86 -8.24
N ARG A 193 1.70 6.34 -9.34
CA ARG A 193 0.31 6.59 -9.77
C ARG A 193 -0.46 5.31 -9.94
N PHE A 194 -1.66 5.26 -9.38
CA PHE A 194 -2.53 4.10 -9.38
C PHE A 194 -3.86 4.45 -10.02
N VAL A 195 -4.23 3.75 -11.08
CA VAL A 195 -5.53 3.88 -11.73
C VAL A 195 -6.45 2.79 -11.21
N LEU A 196 -7.62 3.17 -10.72
CA LEU A 196 -8.65 2.25 -10.28
C LEU A 196 -9.63 2.00 -11.42
N ASN A 197 -9.70 0.75 -11.87
CA ASN A 197 -10.43 0.30 -13.05
C ASN A 197 -11.64 -0.56 -12.62
N PRO A 198 -12.86 -0.01 -12.57
CA PRO A 198 -14.06 -0.83 -12.40
C PRO A 198 -14.38 -1.56 -13.70
N GLN A 199 -14.43 -2.90 -13.69
CA GLN A 199 -14.96 -3.61 -14.85
C GLN A 199 -16.48 -3.38 -14.97
N GLY A 200 -16.96 -3.04 -16.16
CA GLY A 200 -18.38 -2.75 -16.46
C GLY A 200 -18.76 -1.25 -16.54
N GLY A 201 -17.84 -0.33 -16.21
CA GLY A 201 -17.94 1.08 -16.61
C GLY A 201 -17.16 1.29 -17.90
N ALA A 202 -17.77 1.87 -18.92
CA ALA A 202 -17.20 2.07 -20.26
C ALA A 202 -15.67 2.30 -20.22
N GLN A 203 -14.92 1.36 -20.80
CA GLN A 203 -13.52 1.53 -21.10
C GLN A 203 -13.36 2.85 -21.86
N SER A 204 -12.88 3.90 -21.20
CA SER A 204 -12.32 5.03 -21.92
C SER A 204 -11.02 4.51 -22.51
N GLN A 205 -11.10 4.07 -23.75
CA GLN A 205 -9.95 3.80 -24.61
C GLN A 205 -8.99 4.98 -24.48
N LEU A 206 -7.89 4.78 -23.74
CA LEU A 206 -6.72 5.62 -23.88
C LEU A 206 -6.19 5.31 -25.28
N ALA A 207 -6.36 6.28 -26.18
CA ALA A 207 -5.77 6.23 -27.52
C ALA A 207 -4.24 6.06 -27.40
N PRO A 208 -3.61 5.29 -28.30
CA PRO A 208 -2.16 5.18 -28.32
C PRO A 208 -1.55 6.57 -28.56
N VAL A 209 -0.61 6.96 -27.70
CA VAL A 209 0.25 8.11 -27.92
C VAL A 209 1.11 7.77 -29.14
N HIS A 210 0.78 8.35 -30.29
CA HIS A 210 1.65 8.34 -31.45
C HIS A 210 2.88 9.20 -31.14
N SER A 211 4.04 8.57 -31.04
CA SER A 211 5.33 9.25 -31.19
C SER A 211 5.49 9.61 -32.67
N GLY A 212 5.43 10.91 -32.97
CA GLY A 212 5.97 11.49 -34.19
C GLY A 212 7.33 12.10 -33.92
#